data_AF-A0A8J7SD61-F1
#
_entry.id   AF-A0A8J7SD61-F1
#
_cell.length_a   1.000
_cell.length_b   1.000
_cell.length_c   1.000
_cell.angle_alpha   90.00
_cell.angle_beta   90.00
_cell.angle_gamma   90.00
#
_symmetry.space_group_name_H-M   'P 1'
#
loop_
_entity.id
_entity.type
_entity.pdbx_description
1 polymer ?
#
loop_
_entity_poly.entity_id
_entity_poly.type
_entity_poly.pdbx_seq_one_letter_code
_entity_poly.pdbx_strand_id
1 'polypeptide(L)'
;MVDNTSLFSEVFQNRFPDFEIIASSVTEQNNIFFASAIKGSEKKLILAAGESSGIPSGFRGSKVDDEECSYLVCNQNHDNARAVRSLLSYTKPVILGNANSFGFGDRLGNAGPAHLRALADSEPVFKPVLAQQSIRELDRTGRSAREVLDAATWAVLQEGYTAGFGADADHLKTPEDIDRMIGAGFTMFTIDPSDHVNNRSQRMSKPQLLDAFKQLPWYGLNDSPNQFLKRYMGKTFRLANEYELELSEITVLRAAVKYGNVLMHTQEMFRYLSEFYSGNDVEVELSVDETTHPTTPDEHLIITSELQRIGVHLVSLAPRFSGVFEKGIDFRGDLDVFCNEYLLHQAIAEEYGDYKLSIHTGSDKFQVYESIGALGTGRVHIKTSGTSYLEALRVVANSDASLFREIMGLSLQRFETDRKTYHISADAGHLRDPLEYQDDDLPKLLDDDNARQVFHVTFGSVLTHVPQNNPEQGFRKRIMEVLQCNEKVYEKCLYRHFRRHIAPFEKK
;
A
#
# COMPACT_ATOMS: atom_id res chain seq x y z
N MET A 1 -27.50 21.99 13.01
CA MET A 1 -27.34 22.29 11.57
C MET A 1 -28.32 21.39 10.86
N VAL A 2 -29.27 21.94 10.11
CA VAL A 2 -30.08 21.13 9.20
C VAL A 2 -29.11 20.47 8.23
N ASP A 3 -29.29 19.18 7.94
CA ASP A 3 -28.40 18.41 7.07
C ASP A 3 -28.56 18.89 5.62
N ASN A 4 -27.98 20.06 5.34
CA ASN A 4 -28.04 20.77 4.07
C ASN A 4 -27.50 19.91 2.92
N THR A 5 -26.70 18.89 3.22
CA THR A 5 -26.16 17.90 2.28
C THR A 5 -27.26 17.18 1.50
N SER A 6 -28.35 16.80 2.17
CA SER A 6 -29.51 16.14 1.53
C SER A 6 -30.23 17.08 0.56
N LEU A 7 -30.47 18.32 0.98
CA LEU A 7 -31.10 19.36 0.17
C LEU A 7 -30.25 19.70 -1.07
N PHE A 8 -28.92 19.84 -0.92
CA PHE A 8 -28.04 20.15 -2.05
C PHE A 8 -27.87 18.97 -3.00
N SER A 9 -27.88 17.74 -2.49
CA SER A 9 -27.90 16.55 -3.34
C SER A 9 -29.15 16.53 -4.23
N GLU A 10 -30.33 16.85 -3.69
CA GLU A 10 -31.56 16.99 -4.47
C GLU A 10 -31.48 18.12 -5.49
N VAL A 11 -30.88 19.27 -5.14
CA VAL A 11 -30.66 20.39 -6.08
C VAL A 11 -29.81 19.95 -7.27
N PHE A 12 -28.66 19.30 -7.02
CA PHE A 12 -27.83 18.75 -8.10
C PHE A 12 -28.60 17.72 -8.92
N GLN A 13 -29.32 16.81 -8.28
CA GLN A 13 -30.04 15.74 -8.97
C GLN A 13 -31.16 16.29 -9.87
N ASN A 14 -31.89 17.31 -9.40
CA ASN A 14 -32.93 17.98 -10.18
C ASN A 14 -32.32 18.77 -11.34
N ARG A 15 -31.14 19.37 -11.15
CA ARG A 15 -30.47 20.15 -12.21
C ARG A 15 -29.82 19.27 -13.27
N PHE A 16 -29.33 18.09 -12.88
CA PHE A 16 -28.62 17.15 -13.74
C PHE A 16 -29.35 15.79 -13.78
N PRO A 17 -30.57 15.73 -14.39
CA PRO A 17 -31.39 14.52 -14.36
C PRO A 17 -30.77 13.33 -15.11
N ASP A 18 -29.87 13.59 -16.06
CA ASP A 18 -29.14 12.55 -16.81
C ASP A 18 -27.92 12.01 -16.04
N PHE A 19 -27.69 12.50 -14.82
CA PHE A 19 -26.59 12.09 -13.96
C PHE A 19 -27.15 11.42 -12.70
N GLU A 20 -26.44 10.41 -12.20
CA GLU A 20 -26.65 9.89 -10.84
C GLU A 20 -25.72 10.64 -9.90
N ILE A 21 -26.28 11.47 -9.01
CA ILE A 21 -25.50 12.23 -8.02
C ILE A 21 -25.11 11.31 -6.86
N ILE A 22 -23.82 11.31 -6.51
CA ILE A 22 -23.32 10.54 -5.37
C ILE A 22 -23.48 11.41 -4.12
N ALA A 23 -24.55 11.20 -3.36
CA ALA A 23 -24.95 12.06 -2.25
C ALA A 23 -23.84 12.26 -1.18
N SER A 24 -23.07 11.21 -0.87
CA SER A 24 -21.95 11.27 0.09
C SER A 24 -20.84 12.22 -0.33
N SER A 25 -20.73 12.53 -1.62
CA SER A 25 -19.71 13.42 -2.16
C SER A 25 -20.07 14.90 -2.16
N VAL A 26 -21.32 15.21 -1.83
CA VAL A 26 -21.81 16.59 -1.83
C VAL A 26 -21.17 17.34 -0.67
N THR A 27 -20.39 18.36 -0.99
CA THR A 27 -19.67 19.16 0.01
C THR A 27 -19.60 20.62 -0.43
N GLU A 28 -19.37 21.52 0.53
CA GLU A 28 -19.25 22.95 0.30
C GLU A 28 -17.92 23.46 0.87
N GLN A 29 -17.22 24.28 0.08
CA GLN A 29 -16.07 25.04 0.56
C GLN A 29 -16.03 26.40 -0.13
N ASN A 30 -15.90 27.48 0.65
CA ASN A 30 -15.80 28.85 0.14
C ASN A 30 -16.96 29.24 -0.80
N ASN A 31 -18.21 28.88 -0.44
CA ASN A 31 -19.42 29.10 -1.25
C ASN A 31 -19.39 28.41 -2.63
N ILE A 32 -18.59 27.36 -2.78
CA ILE A 32 -18.55 26.50 -3.96
C ILE A 32 -19.00 25.11 -3.51
N PHE A 33 -20.01 24.57 -4.17
CA PHE A 33 -20.49 23.22 -3.96
C PHE A 33 -19.83 22.27 -4.93
N PHE A 34 -19.50 21.08 -4.45
CA PHE A 34 -18.87 20.00 -5.20
C PHE A 34 -19.76 18.77 -5.10
N ALA A 35 -19.91 18.03 -6.19
CA ALA A 35 -20.56 16.74 -6.22
C ALA A 35 -19.90 15.80 -7.24
N SER A 36 -19.57 14.59 -6.83
CA SER A 36 -19.29 13.50 -7.77
C SER A 36 -20.60 12.98 -8.36
N ALA A 37 -20.58 12.67 -9.64
CA ALA A 37 -21.75 12.21 -10.37
C ALA A 37 -21.37 11.19 -11.44
N ILE A 38 -22.29 10.29 -11.77
CA ILE A 38 -22.11 9.28 -12.81
C ILE A 38 -22.98 9.65 -14.02
N LYS A 39 -22.40 9.67 -15.22
CA LYS A 39 -23.13 9.82 -16.48
C LYS A 39 -22.79 8.67 -17.41
N GLY A 40 -23.74 7.77 -17.63
CA GLY A 40 -23.45 6.50 -18.31
C GLY A 40 -22.47 5.68 -17.47
N SER A 41 -21.28 5.37 -18.01
CA SER A 41 -20.19 4.69 -17.29
C SER A 41 -19.09 5.63 -16.77
N GLU A 42 -19.21 6.95 -17.00
CA GLU A 42 -18.17 7.91 -16.66
C GLU A 42 -18.46 8.65 -15.35
N LYS A 43 -17.46 8.73 -14.48
CA LYS A 43 -17.50 9.58 -13.29
C LYS A 43 -17.08 11.01 -13.62
N LYS A 44 -17.85 11.97 -13.12
CA LYS A 44 -17.69 13.42 -13.30
C LYS A 44 -17.64 14.11 -11.94
N LEU A 45 -17.05 15.30 -11.92
CA LEU A 45 -17.15 16.27 -10.83
C LEU A 45 -18.05 17.41 -11.31
N ILE A 46 -19.05 17.78 -10.54
CA ILE A 46 -19.90 18.95 -10.79
C ILE A 46 -19.55 19.99 -9.74
N LEU A 47 -19.27 21.21 -10.19
CA LEU A 47 -19.13 22.39 -9.33
C LEU A 47 -20.32 23.32 -9.52
N ALA A 48 -20.78 23.94 -8.44
CA ALA A 48 -21.76 25.02 -8.47
C ALA A 48 -21.28 26.18 -7.59
N ALA A 49 -21.39 27.41 -8.10
CA ALA A 49 -21.08 28.63 -7.35
C ALA A 49 -22.10 29.72 -7.71
N GLY A 50 -22.52 30.52 -6.73
CA GLY A 50 -23.35 31.70 -7.01
C GLY A 50 -22.60 32.74 -7.86
N GLU A 51 -23.35 33.60 -8.56
CA GLU A 51 -22.80 34.61 -9.49
C GLU A 51 -21.65 35.45 -8.90
N SER A 52 -21.73 35.82 -7.61
CA SER A 52 -20.71 36.67 -6.96
C SER A 52 -19.41 35.95 -6.61
N SER A 53 -19.44 34.62 -6.46
CA SER A 53 -18.28 33.82 -6.05
C SER A 53 -17.49 33.30 -7.27
N GLY A 54 -18.20 32.87 -8.31
CA GLY A 54 -17.63 32.27 -9.51
C GLY A 54 -16.90 30.94 -9.27
N ILE A 55 -16.65 30.20 -10.33
CA ILE A 55 -15.89 28.94 -10.26
C ILE A 55 -14.38 29.24 -10.42
N PRO A 56 -13.51 28.74 -9.54
CA PRO A 56 -12.07 28.97 -9.63
C PRO A 56 -11.47 28.49 -10.95
N SER A 57 -10.51 29.27 -11.48
CA SER A 57 -9.87 29.02 -12.79
C SER A 57 -9.04 27.73 -12.88
N GLY A 58 -8.77 27.08 -11.75
CA GLY A 58 -8.05 25.80 -11.70
C GLY A 58 -8.83 24.61 -12.26
N PHE A 59 -10.15 24.72 -12.38
CA PHE A 59 -11.02 23.65 -12.91
C PHE A 59 -11.22 23.75 -14.41
N ARG A 60 -11.27 22.58 -15.06
CA ARG A 60 -11.50 22.43 -16.50
C ARG A 60 -12.69 21.51 -16.75
N GLY A 61 -13.72 22.06 -17.40
CA GLY A 61 -14.96 21.35 -17.68
C GLY A 61 -15.87 22.10 -18.65
N SER A 62 -17.06 21.55 -18.87
CA SER A 62 -18.12 22.15 -19.66
C SER A 62 -19.00 23.00 -18.76
N LYS A 63 -19.16 24.29 -19.10
CA LYS A 63 -20.08 25.18 -18.40
C LYS A 63 -21.52 24.80 -18.70
N VAL A 64 -22.39 24.96 -17.72
CA VAL A 64 -23.84 24.84 -17.90
C VAL A 64 -24.47 26.15 -17.43
N ASP A 65 -25.11 26.84 -18.37
CA ASP A 65 -25.69 28.17 -18.13
C ASP A 65 -26.93 28.08 -17.23
N ASP A 66 -27.00 28.95 -16.23
CA ASP A 66 -28.13 29.08 -15.31
C ASP A 66 -28.21 30.55 -14.84
N GLU A 67 -29.41 31.05 -14.55
CA GLU A 67 -29.65 32.47 -14.27
C GLU A 67 -29.16 32.90 -12.88
N GLU A 68 -29.03 31.97 -11.93
CA GLU A 68 -28.67 32.30 -10.53
C GLU A 68 -27.34 31.66 -10.10
N CYS A 69 -26.91 30.59 -10.78
CA CYS A 69 -25.71 29.82 -10.44
C CYS A 69 -24.82 29.57 -11.65
N SER A 70 -23.50 29.54 -11.44
CA SER A 70 -22.56 29.01 -12.41
C SER A 70 -22.28 27.54 -12.12
N TYR A 71 -22.48 26.68 -13.11
CA TYR A 71 -22.14 25.26 -13.02
C TYR A 71 -20.99 24.88 -13.96
N LEU A 72 -20.14 23.95 -13.50
CA LEU A 72 -19.08 23.37 -14.32
C LEU A 72 -19.05 21.84 -14.15
N VAL A 73 -19.20 21.13 -15.26
CA VAL A 73 -19.09 19.66 -15.31
C VAL A 73 -17.69 19.27 -15.77
N CYS A 74 -16.93 18.69 -14.87
CA CYS A 74 -15.52 18.36 -14.99
C CYS A 74 -15.30 16.84 -15.15
N ASN A 75 -14.30 16.46 -15.95
CA ASN A 75 -13.79 15.08 -15.93
C ASN A 75 -12.95 14.86 -14.67
N GLN A 76 -12.97 13.65 -14.12
CA GLN A 76 -12.09 13.24 -13.02
C GLN A 76 -10.67 12.94 -13.53
N ASN A 77 -9.92 13.99 -13.89
CA ASN A 77 -8.54 13.92 -14.39
C ASN A 77 -7.55 14.58 -13.43
N HIS A 78 -6.25 14.49 -13.74
CA HIS A 78 -5.19 15.02 -12.88
C HIS A 78 -5.29 16.52 -12.59
N ASP A 79 -5.56 17.34 -13.61
CA ASP A 79 -5.67 18.80 -13.46
C ASP A 79 -6.78 19.17 -12.46
N ASN A 80 -7.95 18.53 -12.61
CA ASN A 80 -9.08 18.74 -11.71
C ASN A 80 -8.83 18.13 -10.32
N ALA A 81 -8.15 16.99 -10.21
CA ALA A 81 -7.79 16.39 -8.93
C ALA A 81 -6.84 17.31 -8.12
N ARG A 82 -5.86 17.94 -8.79
CA ARG A 82 -5.00 18.95 -8.18
C ARG A 82 -5.79 20.18 -7.72
N ALA A 83 -6.76 20.64 -8.52
CA ALA A 83 -7.63 21.75 -8.14
C ALA A 83 -8.52 21.40 -6.93
N VAL A 84 -9.08 20.18 -6.90
CA VAL A 84 -9.81 19.64 -5.74
C VAL A 84 -8.93 19.67 -4.49
N ARG A 85 -7.73 19.09 -4.54
CA ARG A 85 -6.76 19.09 -3.43
C ARG A 85 -6.42 20.51 -2.96
N SER A 86 -6.37 21.48 -3.86
CA SER A 86 -6.06 22.87 -3.50
C SER A 86 -7.15 23.54 -2.65
N LEU A 87 -8.42 23.14 -2.80
CA LEU A 87 -9.56 23.74 -2.10
C LEU A 87 -10.07 22.88 -0.94
N LEU A 88 -10.15 21.55 -1.14
CA LEU A 88 -10.65 20.59 -0.17
C LEU A 88 -9.46 19.89 0.49
N SER A 89 -8.99 20.41 1.63
CA SER A 89 -7.76 19.93 2.29
C SER A 89 -7.79 18.45 2.66
N TYR A 90 -8.96 17.90 3.01
CA TYR A 90 -9.12 16.47 3.35
C TYR A 90 -8.88 15.53 2.17
N THR A 91 -8.86 16.06 0.93
CA THR A 91 -8.55 15.29 -0.28
C THR A 91 -7.05 15.23 -0.56
N LYS A 92 -6.22 15.94 0.21
CA LYS A 92 -4.76 15.78 0.24
C LYS A 92 -4.38 14.67 1.21
N PRO A 93 -3.30 13.92 0.91
CA PRO A 93 -2.77 12.96 1.86
C PRO A 93 -2.16 13.71 3.05
N VAL A 94 -2.17 13.05 4.20
CA VAL A 94 -1.58 13.54 5.45
C VAL A 94 -0.61 12.49 6.01
N ILE A 95 0.25 12.92 6.92
CA ILE A 95 1.04 12.02 7.76
C ILE A 95 0.12 11.37 8.80
N LEU A 96 0.27 10.07 9.05
CA LEU A 96 -0.64 9.32 9.93
C LEU A 96 -0.08 9.10 11.34
N GLY A 97 1.22 9.27 11.50
CA GLY A 97 1.99 9.03 12.70
C GLY A 97 1.86 7.58 13.14
N ASN A 98 1.81 7.41 14.45
CA ASN A 98 1.79 6.10 15.08
C ASN A 98 0.39 5.48 15.17
N ALA A 99 -0.63 6.07 14.53
CA ALA A 99 -1.93 5.43 14.42
C ALA A 99 -1.81 4.12 13.62
N ASN A 100 -2.51 3.08 14.07
CA ASN A 100 -2.68 1.86 13.29
C ASN A 100 -3.14 2.24 11.87
N SER A 101 -2.47 1.71 10.85
CA SER A 101 -2.74 2.09 9.47
C SER A 101 -2.90 0.89 8.55
N PHE A 102 -3.85 0.96 7.62
CA PHE A 102 -4.11 -0.10 6.64
C PHE A 102 -3.87 0.40 5.22
N GLY A 103 -2.93 -0.24 4.55
CA GLY A 103 -2.48 0.01 3.18
C GLY A 103 -3.34 -0.68 2.15
N PHE A 104 -3.99 0.13 1.32
CA PHE A 104 -4.94 -0.29 0.29
C PHE A 104 -4.36 -0.09 -1.11
N GLY A 105 -3.33 -0.87 -1.45
CA GLY A 105 -2.77 -0.82 -2.80
C GLY A 105 -3.81 -1.16 -3.86
N ASP A 106 -3.86 -0.34 -4.90
CA ASP A 106 -4.80 -0.46 -5.99
C ASP A 106 -4.07 -0.27 -7.32
N ARG A 107 -3.91 -1.37 -8.06
CA ARG A 107 -3.22 -1.42 -9.36
C ARG A 107 -4.09 -0.90 -10.51
N LEU A 108 -5.41 -0.77 -10.31
CA LEU A 108 -6.37 -0.37 -11.33
C LEU A 108 -6.82 1.09 -11.15
N GLY A 109 -6.90 1.57 -9.91
CA GLY A 109 -7.25 2.95 -9.56
C GLY A 109 -8.76 3.19 -9.39
N ASN A 110 -9.54 2.16 -9.10
CA ASN A 110 -11.00 2.21 -8.93
C ASN A 110 -11.53 1.48 -7.68
N ALA A 111 -10.66 0.97 -6.81
CA ALA A 111 -11.05 0.22 -5.61
C ALA A 111 -11.25 1.10 -4.36
N GLY A 112 -10.70 2.31 -4.37
CA GLY A 112 -10.65 3.22 -3.21
C GLY A 112 -11.99 3.44 -2.48
N PRO A 113 -13.12 3.68 -3.16
CA PRO A 113 -14.42 3.82 -2.51
C PRO A 113 -14.80 2.59 -1.66
N ALA A 114 -14.64 1.39 -2.20
CA ALA A 114 -14.96 0.16 -1.47
C ALA A 114 -13.96 -0.12 -0.34
N HIS A 115 -12.68 0.27 -0.51
CA HIS A 115 -11.69 0.22 0.57
C HIS A 115 -12.12 1.07 1.78
N LEU A 116 -12.58 2.30 1.54
CA LEU A 116 -13.10 3.18 2.59
C LEU A 116 -14.33 2.58 3.28
N ARG A 117 -15.29 2.04 2.53
CA ARG A 117 -16.48 1.39 3.10
C ARG A 117 -16.12 0.17 3.96
N ALA A 118 -15.12 -0.63 3.55
CA ALA A 118 -14.65 -1.76 4.34
C ALA A 118 -13.99 -1.32 5.66
N LEU A 119 -13.36 -0.15 5.67
CA LEU A 119 -12.73 0.43 6.85
C LEU A 119 -13.74 1.12 7.77
N ALA A 120 -14.81 1.72 7.24
CA ALA A 120 -15.78 2.52 8.00
C ALA A 120 -16.40 1.74 9.18
N ASP A 121 -16.68 0.44 8.99
CA ASP A 121 -17.22 -0.44 10.04
C ASP A 121 -16.21 -0.73 11.17
N SER A 122 -14.94 -0.43 10.94
CA SER A 122 -13.83 -0.68 11.86
C SER A 122 -13.33 0.59 12.57
N GLU A 123 -13.94 1.75 12.33
CA GLU A 123 -13.46 2.98 12.97
C GLU A 123 -13.58 2.90 14.51
N PRO A 124 -12.57 3.37 15.27
CA PRO A 124 -11.34 4.05 14.84
C PRO A 124 -10.09 3.14 14.78
N VAL A 125 -10.23 1.81 14.56
CA VAL A 125 -9.12 0.85 14.69
C VAL A 125 -7.98 1.13 13.72
N PHE A 126 -8.27 1.52 12.48
CA PHE A 126 -7.27 1.78 11.45
C PHE A 126 -7.52 3.11 10.71
N LYS A 127 -6.44 3.80 10.33
CA LYS A 127 -6.46 4.88 9.34
C LYS A 127 -6.08 4.35 7.95
N PRO A 128 -6.70 4.84 6.86
CA PRO A 128 -6.42 4.34 5.52
C PRO A 128 -5.16 4.96 4.92
N VAL A 129 -4.31 4.12 4.33
CA VAL A 129 -3.29 4.54 3.34
C VAL A 129 -3.84 4.13 1.97
N LEU A 130 -4.54 5.06 1.30
CA LEU A 130 -5.29 4.78 0.06
C LEU A 130 -4.42 4.84 -1.20
N ALA A 131 -3.42 5.71 -1.20
CA ALA A 131 -2.48 5.83 -2.31
C ALA A 131 -1.24 5.02 -1.96
N GLN A 132 -1.19 3.76 -2.40
CA GLN A 132 -0.03 2.89 -2.18
C GLN A 132 0.29 2.10 -3.44
N GLN A 133 1.48 2.32 -4.01
CA GLN A 133 2.06 1.45 -5.02
C GLN A 133 3.58 1.51 -4.94
N SER A 134 4.22 0.37 -5.21
CA SER A 134 5.67 0.33 -5.37
C SER A 134 6.13 0.83 -6.74
N ILE A 135 7.38 1.27 -6.87
CA ILE A 135 8.00 1.62 -8.17
C ILE A 135 7.85 0.46 -9.17
N ARG A 136 8.09 -0.77 -8.70
CA ARG A 136 7.90 -2.01 -9.47
C ARG A 136 6.48 -2.13 -10.04
N GLU A 137 5.46 -1.78 -9.27
CA GLU A 137 4.07 -1.84 -9.71
C GLU A 137 3.70 -0.69 -10.66
N LEU A 138 4.19 0.53 -10.42
CA LEU A 138 4.01 1.65 -11.34
C LEU A 138 4.55 1.29 -12.73
N ASP A 139 5.78 0.79 -12.79
CA ASP A 139 6.44 0.46 -14.05
C ASP A 139 5.75 -0.72 -14.76
N ARG A 140 5.29 -1.73 -14.00
CA ARG A 140 4.56 -2.89 -14.55
C ARG A 140 3.15 -2.59 -15.04
N THR A 141 2.50 -1.61 -14.45
CA THR A 141 1.15 -1.19 -14.86
C THR A 141 1.17 -0.08 -15.90
N GLY A 142 2.34 0.53 -16.13
CA GLY A 142 2.47 1.74 -16.93
C GLY A 142 1.75 2.94 -16.32
N ARG A 143 1.53 2.93 -14.99
CA ARG A 143 0.89 4.03 -14.26
C ARG A 143 1.93 5.00 -13.70
N SER A 144 1.47 6.22 -13.48
CA SER A 144 2.21 7.27 -12.79
C SER A 144 1.80 7.37 -11.32
N ALA A 145 2.69 7.88 -10.47
CA ALA A 145 2.42 8.20 -9.08
C ALA A 145 1.22 9.17 -8.92
N ARG A 146 1.06 10.09 -9.89
CA ARG A 146 -0.07 11.03 -9.95
C ARG A 146 -1.40 10.32 -10.07
N GLU A 147 -1.51 9.33 -10.97
CA GLU A 147 -2.74 8.54 -11.12
C GLU A 147 -3.11 7.76 -9.85
N VAL A 148 -2.12 7.35 -9.05
CA VAL A 148 -2.36 6.67 -7.76
C VAL A 148 -2.95 7.66 -6.76
N LEU A 149 -2.34 8.84 -6.62
CA LEU A 149 -2.85 9.85 -5.69
C LEU A 149 -4.20 10.43 -6.14
N ASP A 150 -4.40 10.61 -7.43
CA ASP A 150 -5.67 11.09 -7.98
C ASP A 150 -6.80 10.09 -7.71
N ALA A 151 -6.56 8.79 -7.85
CA ALA A 151 -7.56 7.77 -7.51
C ALA A 151 -7.98 7.85 -6.03
N ALA A 152 -7.02 8.02 -5.12
CA ALA A 152 -7.32 8.21 -3.69
C ALA A 152 -8.09 9.52 -3.43
N THR A 153 -7.71 10.61 -4.11
CA THR A 153 -8.40 11.92 -4.03
C THR A 153 -9.87 11.79 -4.43
N TRP A 154 -10.14 11.11 -5.54
CA TRP A 154 -11.50 10.89 -6.02
C TRP A 154 -12.29 9.97 -5.10
N ALA A 155 -11.66 8.94 -4.52
CA ALA A 155 -12.30 8.04 -3.58
C ALA A 155 -12.77 8.77 -2.31
N VAL A 156 -11.90 9.57 -1.69
CA VAL A 156 -12.29 10.30 -0.45
C VAL A 156 -13.33 11.36 -0.73
N LEU A 157 -13.27 12.04 -1.88
CA LEU A 157 -14.33 12.96 -2.29
C LEU A 157 -15.65 12.20 -2.50
N GLN A 158 -15.62 11.08 -3.22
CA GLN A 158 -16.82 10.29 -3.52
C GLN A 158 -17.53 9.82 -2.25
N GLU A 159 -16.77 9.32 -1.28
CA GLU A 159 -17.30 8.75 -0.04
C GLU A 159 -17.51 9.80 1.06
N GLY A 160 -17.19 11.08 0.81
CA GLY A 160 -17.27 12.13 1.82
C GLY A 160 -16.32 11.90 3.01
N TYR A 161 -15.23 11.17 2.78
CA TYR A 161 -14.29 10.78 3.83
C TYR A 161 -13.34 11.93 4.16
N THR A 162 -13.55 12.57 5.32
CA THR A 162 -12.83 13.79 5.71
C THR A 162 -11.79 13.59 6.82
N ALA A 163 -11.65 12.38 7.36
CA ALA A 163 -10.76 12.08 8.50
C ALA A 163 -9.25 12.03 8.15
N GLY A 164 -8.90 12.14 6.86
CA GLY A 164 -7.53 12.14 6.35
C GLY A 164 -7.01 10.74 6.01
N PHE A 165 -6.23 10.64 4.93
CA PHE A 165 -5.65 9.38 4.44
C PHE A 165 -4.14 9.52 4.18
N GLY A 166 -3.41 8.42 4.24
CA GLY A 166 -1.98 8.37 3.91
C GLY A 166 -1.71 8.06 2.43
N ALA A 167 -0.54 8.49 1.95
CA ALA A 167 -0.01 8.12 0.64
C ALA A 167 1.41 7.56 0.78
N ASP A 168 1.56 6.25 0.58
CA ASP A 168 2.80 5.49 0.76
C ASP A 168 3.50 5.16 -0.56
N ALA A 169 4.71 5.68 -0.68
CA ALA A 169 5.64 5.41 -1.74
C ALA A 169 6.43 4.14 -1.39
N ASP A 170 5.95 3.02 -1.91
CA ASP A 170 6.35 1.69 -1.43
C ASP A 170 7.64 1.18 -2.11
N HIS A 171 8.48 0.45 -1.37
CA HIS A 171 9.73 -0.16 -1.84
C HIS A 171 10.66 0.75 -2.68
N LEU A 172 11.03 1.92 -2.16
CA LEU A 172 11.96 2.86 -2.80
C LEU A 172 13.41 2.43 -2.59
N LYS A 173 14.22 2.47 -3.65
CA LYS A 173 15.62 2.04 -3.63
C LYS A 173 16.61 3.17 -3.90
N THR A 174 16.17 4.27 -4.51
CA THR A 174 17.06 5.38 -4.88
C THR A 174 16.46 6.76 -4.60
N PRO A 175 17.29 7.83 -4.51
CA PRO A 175 16.82 9.21 -4.43
C PRO A 175 15.89 9.63 -5.57
N GLU A 176 16.10 9.11 -6.78
CA GLU A 176 15.23 9.39 -7.92
C GLU A 176 13.81 8.81 -7.74
N ASP A 177 13.69 7.68 -7.03
CA ASP A 177 12.38 7.15 -6.65
C ASP A 177 11.67 8.11 -5.69
N ILE A 178 12.41 8.69 -4.73
CA ILE A 178 11.88 9.73 -3.82
C ILE A 178 11.36 10.92 -4.62
N ASP A 179 12.17 11.47 -5.54
CA ASP A 179 11.80 12.62 -6.37
C ASP A 179 10.51 12.37 -7.15
N ARG A 180 10.39 11.19 -7.76
CA ARG A 180 9.21 10.78 -8.53
C ARG A 180 7.95 10.79 -7.67
N MET A 181 8.04 10.30 -6.44
CA MET A 181 6.88 10.09 -5.56
C MET A 181 6.50 11.37 -4.80
N ILE A 182 7.48 12.09 -4.26
CA ILE A 182 7.22 13.35 -3.55
C ILE A 182 6.71 14.44 -4.50
N GLY A 183 7.18 14.46 -5.75
CA GLY A 183 6.66 15.35 -6.79
C GLY A 183 5.20 15.08 -7.18
N ALA A 184 4.65 13.90 -6.84
CA ALA A 184 3.23 13.61 -6.97
C ALA A 184 2.43 13.99 -5.70
N GLY A 185 3.08 14.13 -4.55
CA GLY A 185 2.47 14.50 -3.27
C GLY A 185 2.37 13.37 -2.24
N PHE A 186 3.19 12.33 -2.35
CA PHE A 186 3.24 11.24 -1.35
C PHE A 186 3.81 11.73 0.00
N THR A 187 3.34 11.14 1.10
CA THR A 187 3.64 11.57 2.48
C THR A 187 4.34 10.51 3.32
N MET A 188 4.31 9.25 2.91
CA MET A 188 5.04 8.15 3.54
C MET A 188 6.01 7.53 2.52
N PHE A 189 7.24 7.25 2.95
CA PHE A 189 8.33 6.77 2.10
C PHE A 189 8.89 5.49 2.69
N THR A 190 8.64 4.37 2.02
CA THR A 190 9.12 3.06 2.44
C THR A 190 10.44 2.75 1.75
N ILE A 191 11.53 2.84 2.50
CA ILE A 191 12.89 2.57 2.01
C ILE A 191 13.11 1.06 2.03
N ASP A 192 13.52 0.52 0.88
CA ASP A 192 13.87 -0.88 0.67
C ASP A 192 15.38 -1.02 0.39
N PRO A 193 16.21 -1.21 1.42
CA PRO A 193 17.63 -1.47 1.30
C PRO A 193 17.95 -2.97 1.12
N SER A 194 17.01 -3.81 0.66
CA SER A 194 17.22 -5.26 0.53
C SER A 194 18.48 -5.64 -0.25
N ASP A 195 18.84 -4.88 -1.29
CA ASP A 195 20.05 -5.08 -2.09
C ASP A 195 21.36 -4.88 -1.28
N HIS A 196 21.28 -4.18 -0.15
CA HIS A 196 22.41 -3.91 0.75
C HIS A 196 22.53 -4.94 1.89
N VAL A 197 21.58 -5.88 2.00
CA VAL A 197 21.60 -6.92 3.04
C VAL A 197 22.63 -7.99 2.69
N ASN A 198 23.60 -8.20 3.58
CA ASN A 198 24.58 -9.28 3.42
C ASN A 198 24.01 -10.63 3.88
N ASN A 199 23.24 -11.26 3.00
CA ASN A 199 22.62 -12.57 3.24
C ASN A 199 23.63 -13.71 3.52
N ARG A 200 24.92 -13.55 3.16
CA ARG A 200 25.96 -14.55 3.42
C ARG A 200 26.40 -14.60 4.88
N SER A 201 26.18 -13.52 5.64
CA SER A 201 26.53 -13.39 7.06
C SER A 201 26.02 -14.55 7.92
N GLN A 202 24.85 -15.11 7.60
CA GLN A 202 24.27 -16.24 8.33
C GLN A 202 25.16 -17.50 8.29
N ARG A 203 25.92 -17.68 7.22
CA ARG A 203 26.77 -18.87 6.99
C ARG A 203 28.24 -18.63 7.30
N MET A 204 28.60 -17.42 7.71
CA MET A 204 29.99 -17.06 8.03
C MET A 204 30.42 -17.59 9.39
N SER A 205 31.65 -18.09 9.45
CA SER A 205 32.35 -18.40 10.70
C SER A 205 32.76 -17.12 11.43
N LYS A 206 33.09 -17.22 12.73
CA LYS A 206 33.53 -16.08 13.53
C LYS A 206 34.72 -15.31 12.91
N PRO A 207 35.79 -15.96 12.40
CA PRO A 207 36.88 -15.24 11.73
C PRO A 207 36.42 -14.48 10.49
N GLN A 208 35.56 -15.09 9.65
CA GLN A 208 34.99 -14.43 8.47
C GLN A 208 34.13 -13.23 8.83
N LEU A 209 33.31 -13.33 9.89
CA LEU A 209 32.53 -12.22 10.41
C LEU A 209 33.42 -11.08 10.91
N LEU A 210 34.49 -11.38 11.65
CA LEU A 210 35.43 -10.37 12.12
C LEU A 210 36.10 -9.62 10.96
N ASP A 211 36.49 -10.33 9.91
CA ASP A 211 37.12 -9.70 8.75
C ASP A 211 36.13 -8.85 7.95
N ALA A 212 34.89 -9.32 7.76
CA ALA A 212 33.83 -8.52 7.14
C ALA A 212 33.46 -7.30 8.00
N PHE A 213 33.40 -7.46 9.32
CA PHE A 213 33.09 -6.39 10.27
C PHE A 213 34.11 -5.25 10.21
N LYS A 214 35.41 -5.55 10.07
CA LYS A 214 36.46 -4.53 9.89
C LYS A 214 36.30 -3.74 8.60
N GLN A 215 35.70 -4.35 7.56
CA GLN A 215 35.48 -3.73 6.26
C GLN A 215 34.18 -2.94 6.17
N LEU A 216 33.37 -2.95 7.24
CA LEU A 216 32.17 -2.13 7.27
C LEU A 216 32.53 -0.64 7.16
N PRO A 217 31.61 0.17 6.62
CA PRO A 217 31.85 1.57 6.28
C PRO A 217 31.70 2.48 7.50
N TRP A 218 32.53 2.25 8.52
CA TRP A 218 32.46 2.89 9.83
C TRP A 218 32.50 4.41 9.80
N TYR A 219 33.29 4.98 8.87
CA TYR A 219 33.33 6.44 8.69
C TYR A 219 31.98 7.01 8.27
N GLY A 220 31.30 6.40 7.29
CA GLY A 220 29.97 6.82 6.84
C GLY A 220 28.90 6.63 7.91
N LEU A 221 29.03 5.57 8.72
CA LEU A 221 28.15 5.31 9.87
C LEU A 221 28.41 6.23 11.08
N ASN A 222 29.36 7.18 10.97
CA ASN A 222 29.78 8.05 12.06
C ASN A 222 30.12 7.26 13.34
N ASP A 223 30.90 6.19 13.21
CA ASP A 223 31.19 5.27 14.31
C ASP A 223 32.55 4.57 14.17
N SER A 224 32.89 3.69 15.11
CA SER A 224 34.06 2.83 15.03
C SER A 224 33.78 1.41 15.50
N PRO A 225 34.53 0.39 15.01
CA PRO A 225 34.36 -1.00 15.42
C PRO A 225 34.33 -1.18 16.95
N ASN A 226 35.24 -0.49 17.67
CA ASN A 226 35.36 -0.63 19.11
C ASN A 226 34.17 -0.04 19.87
N GLN A 227 33.62 1.09 19.41
CA GLN A 227 32.46 1.73 20.05
C GLN A 227 31.18 0.91 19.80
N PHE A 228 31.01 0.39 18.58
CA PHE A 228 29.93 -0.54 18.26
C PHE A 228 29.94 -1.77 19.16
N LEU A 229 31.09 -2.47 19.24
CA LEU A 229 31.22 -3.65 20.12
C LEU A 229 30.97 -3.29 21.58
N LYS A 230 31.47 -2.14 22.06
CA LYS A 230 31.25 -1.68 23.44
C LYS A 230 29.78 -1.44 23.77
N ARG A 231 28.98 -0.99 22.80
CA ARG A 231 27.53 -0.76 22.98
C ARG A 231 26.75 -2.06 23.15
N TYR A 232 27.09 -3.11 22.40
CA TYR A 232 26.23 -4.29 22.29
C TYR A 232 26.82 -5.57 22.88
N MET A 233 28.13 -5.81 22.74
CA MET A 233 28.73 -7.11 23.02
C MET A 233 28.68 -7.48 24.52
N GLY A 234 28.06 -8.62 24.82
CA GLY A 234 27.91 -9.13 26.19
C GLY A 234 27.01 -8.27 27.06
N LYS A 235 26.12 -7.48 26.44
CA LYS A 235 25.14 -6.64 27.14
C LYS A 235 23.78 -7.32 27.14
N THR A 236 23.05 -7.09 28.23
CA THR A 236 21.65 -7.44 28.37
C THR A 236 20.82 -6.18 28.24
N PHE A 237 19.84 -6.21 27.34
CA PHE A 237 18.90 -5.12 27.12
C PHE A 237 17.54 -5.52 27.68
N ARG A 238 16.98 -4.65 28.54
CA ARG A 238 15.62 -4.79 29.04
C ARG A 238 14.69 -4.01 28.13
N LEU A 239 13.63 -4.66 27.70
CA LEU A 239 12.62 -4.09 26.81
C LEU A 239 11.33 -3.84 27.59
N ALA A 240 10.34 -3.25 26.93
CA ALA A 240 8.97 -3.22 27.41
C ALA A 240 8.47 -4.64 27.75
N ASN A 241 7.51 -4.73 28.67
CA ASN A 241 6.88 -5.99 29.10
C ASN A 241 7.86 -7.03 29.70
N GLU A 242 8.95 -6.56 30.32
CA GLU A 242 9.94 -7.38 31.04
C GLU A 242 10.72 -8.39 30.19
N TYR A 243 10.72 -8.24 28.86
CA TYR A 243 11.59 -9.04 28.00
C TYR A 243 13.06 -8.63 28.17
N GLU A 244 13.97 -9.61 28.13
CA GLU A 244 15.42 -9.40 28.15
C GLU A 244 16.09 -10.02 26.92
N LEU A 245 16.99 -9.28 26.27
CA LEU A 245 17.83 -9.76 25.17
C LEU A 245 19.30 -9.69 25.56
N GLU A 246 19.98 -10.84 25.55
CA GLU A 246 21.43 -10.92 25.76
C GLU A 246 22.17 -11.04 24.42
N LEU A 247 22.98 -10.02 24.10
CA LEU A 247 23.66 -9.96 22.82
C LEU A 247 25.06 -10.58 22.90
N SER A 248 25.16 -11.83 22.44
CA SER A 248 26.44 -12.52 22.30
C SER A 248 27.35 -11.86 21.24
N GLU A 249 28.67 -12.06 21.36
CA GLU A 249 29.63 -11.55 20.38
C GLU A 249 29.31 -11.99 18.94
N ILE A 250 28.91 -13.25 18.74
CA ILE A 250 28.61 -13.77 17.41
C ILE A 250 27.33 -13.14 16.83
N THR A 251 26.33 -12.88 17.68
CA THR A 251 25.10 -12.19 17.30
C THR A 251 25.40 -10.77 16.85
N VAL A 252 26.16 -10.01 17.65
CA VAL A 252 26.52 -8.62 17.38
C VAL A 252 27.31 -8.49 16.07
N LEU A 253 28.33 -9.34 15.88
CA LEU A 253 29.13 -9.34 14.65
C LEU A 253 28.27 -9.69 13.42
N ARG A 254 27.38 -10.68 13.55
CA ARG A 254 26.52 -11.10 12.44
C ARG A 254 25.52 -10.02 12.06
N ALA A 255 24.84 -9.41 13.03
CA ALA A 255 23.91 -8.31 12.79
C ALA A 255 24.60 -7.13 12.11
N ALA A 256 25.78 -6.73 12.61
CA ALA A 256 26.56 -5.65 12.00
C ALA A 256 26.96 -5.96 10.55
N VAL A 257 27.44 -7.17 10.28
CA VAL A 257 27.83 -7.58 8.91
C VAL A 257 26.62 -7.69 7.99
N LYS A 258 25.47 -8.15 8.51
CA LYS A 258 24.22 -8.30 7.74
C LYS A 258 23.61 -6.95 7.36
N TYR A 259 23.59 -5.98 8.28
CA TYR A 259 22.84 -4.74 8.15
C TYR A 259 23.68 -3.45 8.14
N GLY A 260 25.00 -3.50 8.28
CA GLY A 260 25.83 -2.28 8.30
C GLY A 260 25.69 -1.41 7.03
N ASN A 261 25.59 -2.03 5.85
CA ASN A 261 25.33 -1.31 4.61
C ASN A 261 23.86 -0.87 4.46
N VAL A 262 22.93 -1.59 5.08
CA VAL A 262 21.52 -1.19 5.17
C VAL A 262 21.40 0.11 5.95
N LEU A 263 22.03 0.20 7.12
CA LEU A 263 22.03 1.41 7.95
C LEU A 263 22.57 2.62 7.21
N MET A 264 23.65 2.46 6.43
CA MET A 264 24.19 3.56 5.63
C MET A 264 23.20 3.99 4.54
N HIS A 265 22.70 3.05 3.75
CA HIS A 265 21.80 3.38 2.64
C HIS A 265 20.50 4.04 3.15
N THR A 266 19.91 3.51 4.23
CA THR A 266 18.73 4.12 4.87
C THR A 266 19.04 5.54 5.35
N GLN A 267 20.22 5.78 5.93
CA GLN A 267 20.63 7.13 6.31
C GLN A 267 20.79 8.06 5.11
N GLU A 268 21.37 7.60 3.99
CA GLU A 268 21.53 8.40 2.77
C GLU A 268 20.16 8.82 2.21
N MET A 269 19.23 7.88 2.11
CA MET A 269 17.86 8.13 1.66
C MET A 269 17.11 9.10 2.60
N PHE A 270 17.24 8.91 3.92
CA PHE A 270 16.64 9.79 4.92
C PHE A 270 17.22 11.21 4.88
N ARG A 271 18.55 11.34 4.75
CA ARG A 271 19.23 12.64 4.59
C ARG A 271 18.78 13.33 3.32
N TYR A 272 18.68 12.60 2.21
CA TYR A 272 18.19 13.14 0.95
C TYR A 272 16.79 13.75 1.09
N LEU A 273 15.85 13.00 1.68
CA LEU A 273 14.51 13.50 2.02
C LEU A 273 14.58 14.77 2.90
N SER A 274 15.37 14.73 3.97
CA SER A 274 15.46 15.81 4.94
C SER A 274 16.11 17.08 4.37
N GLU A 275 17.11 16.95 3.49
CA GLU A 275 17.86 18.07 2.93
C GLU A 275 17.10 18.73 1.77
N PHE A 276 16.58 17.95 0.83
CA PHE A 276 15.94 18.47 -0.38
C PHE A 276 14.45 18.76 -0.21
N TYR A 277 13.80 18.15 0.80
CA TYR A 277 12.35 18.24 1.01
C TYR A 277 11.95 18.61 2.44
N SER A 278 12.80 19.36 3.16
CA SER A 278 12.56 19.84 4.54
C SER A 278 11.24 20.61 4.76
N GLY A 279 10.62 21.14 3.70
CA GLY A 279 9.33 21.83 3.77
C GLY A 279 8.10 20.92 3.64
N ASN A 280 8.30 19.61 3.43
CA ASN A 280 7.23 18.64 3.27
C ASN A 280 7.05 17.81 4.55
N ASP A 281 5.81 17.56 4.94
CA ASP A 281 5.50 16.60 6.00
C ASP A 281 5.68 15.18 5.45
N VAL A 282 6.74 14.50 5.90
CA VAL A 282 7.09 13.15 5.44
C VAL A 282 7.31 12.20 6.61
N GLU A 283 6.92 10.95 6.41
CA GLU A 283 7.18 9.84 7.32
C GLU A 283 7.99 8.76 6.60
N VAL A 284 8.85 8.06 7.35
CA VAL A 284 9.77 7.07 6.77
C VAL A 284 9.53 5.70 7.39
N GLU A 285 9.36 4.71 6.52
CA GLU A 285 9.37 3.30 6.89
C GLU A 285 10.67 2.64 6.40
N LEU A 286 11.23 1.75 7.22
CA LEU A 286 12.29 0.85 6.79
C LEU A 286 11.73 -0.55 6.53
N SER A 287 11.91 -1.09 5.33
CA SER A 287 11.54 -2.48 5.02
C SER A 287 12.75 -3.40 4.91
N VAL A 288 12.79 -4.47 5.70
CA VAL A 288 13.79 -5.56 5.58
C VAL A 288 13.12 -6.93 5.45
N ASP A 289 11.88 -6.94 4.96
CA ASP A 289 11.03 -8.12 4.78
C ASP A 289 11.50 -9.02 3.60
N GLU A 290 12.01 -8.43 2.52
CA GLU A 290 12.53 -9.12 1.32
C GLU A 290 13.92 -9.77 1.52
N THR A 291 14.30 -10.10 2.76
CA THR A 291 15.58 -10.77 3.08
C THR A 291 15.50 -12.30 3.00
N THR A 292 16.62 -13.02 2.92
CA THR A 292 16.56 -14.51 2.82
C THR A 292 16.30 -15.21 4.14
N HIS A 293 16.72 -14.60 5.25
CA HIS A 293 16.60 -15.17 6.59
C HIS A 293 15.80 -14.19 7.45
N PRO A 294 14.95 -14.69 8.37
CA PRO A 294 14.20 -13.84 9.29
C PRO A 294 15.07 -12.79 9.98
N THR A 295 14.46 -11.66 10.31
CA THR A 295 15.06 -10.61 11.12
C THR A 295 14.91 -11.02 12.58
N THR A 296 16.00 -11.33 13.26
CA THR A 296 15.90 -11.73 14.67
C THR A 296 15.59 -10.53 15.57
N PRO A 297 15.02 -10.71 16.77
CA PRO A 297 14.85 -9.63 17.73
C PRO A 297 16.16 -8.89 18.05
N ASP A 298 17.27 -9.61 18.16
CA ASP A 298 18.61 -9.03 18.35
C ASP A 298 19.01 -8.11 17.19
N GLU A 299 18.75 -8.54 15.96
CA GLU A 299 19.03 -7.75 14.75
C GLU A 299 18.12 -6.51 14.71
N HIS A 300 16.83 -6.68 15.02
CA HIS A 300 15.86 -5.57 15.08
C HIS A 300 16.31 -4.50 16.09
N LEU A 301 16.71 -4.89 17.30
CA LEU A 301 17.22 -3.97 18.33
C LEU A 301 18.47 -3.21 17.85
N ILE A 302 19.45 -3.92 17.27
CA ILE A 302 20.68 -3.27 16.78
C ILE A 302 20.35 -2.29 15.65
N ILE A 303 19.48 -2.67 14.72
CA ILE A 303 19.08 -1.80 13.60
C ILE A 303 18.47 -0.50 14.14
N THR A 304 17.47 -0.60 15.01
CA THR A 304 16.71 0.59 15.47
C THR A 304 17.55 1.47 16.38
N SER A 305 18.33 0.88 17.28
CA SER A 305 19.28 1.60 18.13
C SER A 305 20.32 2.37 17.30
N GLU A 306 20.87 1.76 16.24
CA GLU A 306 21.82 2.45 15.37
C GLU A 306 21.15 3.52 14.48
N LEU A 307 19.94 3.29 13.98
CA LEU A 307 19.18 4.30 13.23
C LEU A 307 18.92 5.56 14.09
N GLN A 308 18.49 5.37 15.34
CA GLN A 308 18.34 6.47 16.29
C GLN A 308 19.67 7.20 16.52
N ARG A 309 20.76 6.45 16.74
CA ARG A 309 22.10 7.03 16.96
C ARG A 309 22.54 7.91 15.79
N ILE A 310 22.22 7.52 14.56
CA ILE A 310 22.62 8.23 13.35
C ILE A 310 21.57 9.25 12.87
N GLY A 311 20.53 9.50 13.66
CA GLY A 311 19.53 10.56 13.47
C GLY A 311 18.40 10.21 12.50
N VAL A 312 18.15 8.93 12.23
CA VAL A 312 17.04 8.45 11.39
C VAL A 312 15.85 8.11 12.28
N HIS A 313 14.71 8.74 12.00
CA HIS A 313 13.45 8.50 12.71
C HIS A 313 12.47 7.74 11.82
N LEU A 314 11.92 6.65 12.33
CA LEU A 314 10.98 5.79 11.61
C LEU A 314 9.56 6.00 12.14
N VAL A 315 8.57 5.99 11.26
CA VAL A 315 7.16 5.80 11.63
C VAL A 315 6.79 4.31 11.72
N SER A 316 7.52 3.47 10.99
CA SER A 316 7.36 2.02 11.01
C SER A 316 8.61 1.27 10.54
N LEU A 317 8.69 0.00 10.92
CA LEU A 317 9.68 -0.95 10.44
C LEU A 317 8.99 -2.26 10.05
N ALA A 318 9.31 -2.78 8.86
CA ALA A 318 8.83 -4.07 8.39
C ALA A 318 9.93 -5.14 8.52
N PRO A 319 9.92 -5.96 9.59
CA PRO A 319 10.87 -7.05 9.72
C PRO A 319 10.44 -8.23 8.85
N ARG A 320 11.40 -9.10 8.51
CA ARG A 320 11.06 -10.44 8.00
C ARG A 320 10.76 -11.37 9.15
N PHE A 321 9.49 -11.72 9.37
CA PHE A 321 9.10 -12.72 10.36
C PHE A 321 9.50 -14.15 9.94
N SER A 322 9.56 -15.05 10.93
CA SER A 322 9.64 -16.49 10.66
C SER A 322 8.38 -17.01 9.97
N GLY A 323 8.55 -18.11 9.23
CA GLY A 323 7.51 -18.69 8.37
C GLY A 323 7.52 -18.11 6.96
N VAL A 324 6.44 -18.34 6.21
CA VAL A 324 6.35 -18.08 4.77
C VAL A 324 5.20 -17.11 4.50
N PHE A 325 5.57 -15.90 4.09
CA PHE A 325 4.66 -14.81 3.68
C PHE A 325 4.71 -14.66 2.15
N GLU A 326 4.03 -15.54 1.42
CA GLU A 326 3.96 -15.42 -0.04
C GLU A 326 2.77 -14.57 -0.50
N LYS A 327 2.89 -13.95 -1.67
CA LYS A 327 1.84 -13.10 -2.22
C LYS A 327 0.60 -13.95 -2.57
N GLY A 328 -0.58 -13.43 -2.28
CA GLY A 328 -1.86 -14.00 -2.72
C GLY A 328 -2.35 -15.24 -1.96
N ILE A 329 -1.67 -15.68 -0.89
CA ILE A 329 -2.06 -16.85 -0.09
C ILE A 329 -1.90 -16.57 1.41
N ASP A 330 -2.44 -17.45 2.25
CA ASP A 330 -2.31 -17.35 3.70
C ASP A 330 -0.90 -17.74 4.19
N PHE A 331 -0.61 -17.40 5.45
CA PHE A 331 0.64 -17.72 6.12
C PHE A 331 0.86 -19.23 6.22
N ARG A 332 2.11 -19.67 6.02
CA ARG A 332 2.56 -21.05 6.27
C ARG A 332 3.72 -21.05 7.25
N GLY A 333 3.53 -21.66 8.41
CA GLY A 333 4.52 -21.73 9.48
C GLY A 333 3.90 -22.04 10.82
N ASP A 334 4.71 -21.93 11.88
CA ASP A 334 4.26 -22.09 13.26
C ASP A 334 3.76 -20.74 13.80
N LEU A 335 2.47 -20.66 14.14
CA LEU A 335 1.85 -19.44 14.64
C LEU A 335 2.32 -19.07 16.04
N ASP A 336 2.70 -20.04 16.88
CA ASP A 336 3.20 -19.76 18.23
C ASP A 336 4.59 -19.11 18.13
N VAL A 337 5.42 -19.57 17.20
CA VAL A 337 6.71 -18.92 16.88
C VAL A 337 6.48 -17.49 16.40
N PHE A 338 5.55 -17.29 15.46
CA PHE A 338 5.21 -15.95 14.96
C PHE A 338 4.73 -15.02 16.09
N CYS A 339 3.81 -15.47 16.94
CA CYS A 339 3.27 -14.67 18.04
C CYS A 339 4.37 -14.24 19.02
N ASN A 340 5.28 -15.15 19.38
CA ASN A 340 6.38 -14.84 20.28
C ASN A 340 7.37 -13.83 19.66
N GLU A 341 7.72 -14.00 18.38
CA GLU A 341 8.56 -13.04 17.66
C GLU A 341 7.88 -11.67 17.55
N TYR A 342 6.58 -11.64 17.24
CA TYR A 342 5.80 -10.41 17.15
C TYR A 342 5.82 -9.63 18.47
N LEU A 343 5.61 -10.28 19.61
CA LEU A 343 5.65 -9.62 20.92
C LEU A 343 7.04 -9.05 21.24
N LEU A 344 8.11 -9.78 20.94
CA LEU A 344 9.49 -9.28 21.11
C LEU A 344 9.78 -8.09 20.20
N HIS A 345 9.35 -8.15 18.93
CA HIS A 345 9.51 -7.02 18.01
C HIS A 345 8.68 -5.81 18.42
N GLN A 346 7.47 -6.00 18.96
CA GLN A 346 6.66 -4.90 19.50
C GLN A 346 7.33 -4.27 20.71
N ALA A 347 7.88 -5.07 21.63
CA ALA A 347 8.61 -4.56 22.79
C ALA A 347 9.84 -3.73 22.39
N ILE A 348 10.54 -4.12 21.31
CA ILE A 348 11.62 -3.31 20.73
C ILE A 348 11.08 -2.02 20.11
N ALA A 349 9.95 -2.09 19.42
CA ALA A 349 9.34 -0.91 18.79
C ALA A 349 8.90 0.14 19.81
N GLU A 350 8.31 -0.29 20.92
CA GLU A 350 7.92 0.56 22.04
C GLU A 350 9.14 1.24 22.70
N GLU A 351 10.22 0.49 22.95
CA GLU A 351 11.41 1.01 23.64
C GLU A 351 12.28 1.92 22.74
N TYR A 352 12.47 1.56 21.46
CA TYR A 352 13.46 2.17 20.57
C TYR A 352 12.88 3.10 19.50
N GLY A 353 11.76 3.77 19.76
CA GLY A 353 11.29 4.85 18.91
C GLY A 353 9.78 4.98 18.78
N ASP A 354 9.01 4.17 19.50
CA ASP A 354 7.55 4.23 19.55
C ASP A 354 6.88 4.11 18.17
N TYR A 355 7.50 3.36 17.25
CA TYR A 355 7.06 3.19 15.86
C TYR A 355 6.16 1.96 15.69
N LYS A 356 5.52 1.82 14.52
CA LYS A 356 4.64 0.68 14.20
C LYS A 356 5.43 -0.49 13.65
N LEU A 357 5.04 -1.72 13.96
CA LEU A 357 5.46 -2.87 13.14
C LEU A 357 4.65 -2.91 11.86
N SER A 358 5.34 -3.04 10.73
CA SER A 358 4.70 -3.09 9.42
C SER A 358 4.69 -4.51 8.88
N ILE A 359 3.51 -5.00 8.51
CA ILE A 359 3.28 -6.34 7.96
C ILE A 359 3.19 -6.21 6.44
N HIS A 360 4.32 -6.43 5.78
CA HIS A 360 4.42 -6.52 4.33
C HIS A 360 3.88 -7.85 3.80
N THR A 361 3.54 -7.87 2.51
CA THR A 361 2.86 -9.05 1.90
C THR A 361 1.60 -9.45 2.68
N GLY A 362 0.90 -8.44 3.23
CA GLY A 362 -0.23 -8.63 4.13
C GLY A 362 -1.44 -9.28 3.47
N SER A 363 -1.64 -9.09 2.16
CA SER A 363 -2.75 -9.71 1.44
C SER A 363 -2.94 -11.19 1.83
N ASP A 364 -4.15 -11.51 2.27
CA ASP A 364 -4.64 -12.85 2.59
C ASP A 364 -4.01 -13.56 3.80
N LYS A 365 -3.22 -12.85 4.64
CA LYS A 365 -2.60 -13.42 5.85
C LYS A 365 -3.58 -13.54 7.03
N PHE A 366 -4.73 -14.16 6.79
CA PHE A 366 -5.85 -14.20 7.73
C PHE A 366 -5.48 -14.80 9.08
N GLN A 367 -4.71 -15.89 9.12
CA GLN A 367 -4.28 -16.50 10.38
C GLN A 367 -3.38 -15.56 11.20
N VAL A 368 -2.48 -14.83 10.53
CA VAL A 368 -1.62 -13.84 11.19
C VAL A 368 -2.44 -12.69 11.76
N TYR A 369 -3.48 -12.24 11.06
CA TYR A 369 -4.35 -11.18 11.56
C TYR A 369 -5.22 -11.60 12.73
N GLU A 370 -5.75 -12.83 12.73
CA GLU A 370 -6.42 -13.39 13.92
C GLU A 370 -5.45 -13.50 15.11
N SER A 371 -4.19 -13.91 14.88
CA SER A 371 -3.17 -13.92 15.92
C SER A 371 -2.87 -12.52 16.47
N ILE A 372 -2.59 -11.54 15.61
CA ILE A 372 -2.26 -10.16 16.06
C ILE A 372 -3.48 -9.54 16.77
N GLY A 373 -4.67 -9.68 16.20
CA GLY A 373 -5.91 -9.22 16.80
C GLY A 373 -6.14 -9.80 18.20
N ALA A 374 -5.94 -11.12 18.36
CA ALA A 374 -6.07 -11.80 19.65
C ALA A 374 -5.01 -11.37 20.69
N LEU A 375 -3.81 -11.00 20.26
CA LEU A 375 -2.79 -10.43 21.16
C LEU A 375 -3.17 -9.04 21.67
N GLY A 376 -3.95 -8.27 20.90
CA GLY A 376 -4.54 -7.00 21.33
C GLY A 376 -3.53 -5.92 21.71
N THR A 377 -2.29 -6.03 21.26
CA THR A 377 -1.18 -5.15 21.67
C THR A 377 -0.28 -4.75 20.49
N GLY A 378 0.42 -3.64 20.70
CA GLY A 378 1.32 -3.05 19.73
C GLY A 378 0.60 -2.23 18.66
N ARG A 379 1.37 -1.40 17.96
CA ARG A 379 0.88 -0.64 16.81
C ARG A 379 1.31 -1.31 15.53
N VAL A 380 0.40 -1.33 14.56
CA VAL A 380 0.61 -2.05 13.30
C VAL A 380 0.29 -1.21 12.08
N HIS A 381 1.12 -1.38 11.06
CA HIS A 381 0.79 -1.01 9.69
C HIS A 381 0.63 -2.28 8.86
N ILE A 382 -0.46 -2.42 8.10
CA ILE A 382 -0.69 -3.59 7.24
C ILE A 382 -0.63 -3.15 5.80
N LYS A 383 0.13 -3.83 4.93
CA LYS A 383 0.19 -3.52 3.51
C LYS A 383 -0.45 -4.58 2.64
N THR A 384 -1.50 -4.19 1.93
CA THR A 384 -2.11 -4.98 0.85
C THR A 384 -1.95 -4.28 -0.49
N SER A 385 -2.00 -5.03 -1.59
CA SER A 385 -2.05 -4.43 -2.94
C SER A 385 -2.70 -5.37 -3.94
N GLY A 386 -2.01 -6.45 -4.32
CA GLY A 386 -2.44 -7.30 -5.43
C GLY A 386 -3.78 -8.02 -5.24
N THR A 387 -4.32 -8.10 -4.02
CA THR A 387 -5.60 -8.75 -3.78
C THR A 387 -6.80 -7.94 -4.33
N SER A 388 -6.71 -6.61 -4.40
CA SER A 388 -7.71 -5.79 -5.09
C SER A 388 -7.82 -6.19 -6.58
N TYR A 389 -6.69 -6.45 -7.22
CA TYR A 389 -6.65 -6.95 -8.60
C TYR A 389 -7.22 -8.38 -8.74
N LEU A 390 -6.95 -9.26 -7.77
CA LEU A 390 -7.55 -10.60 -7.78
C LEU A 390 -9.08 -10.54 -7.64
N GLU A 391 -9.61 -9.68 -6.77
CA GLU A 391 -11.05 -9.49 -6.67
C GLU A 391 -11.66 -8.84 -7.93
N ALA A 392 -10.91 -8.00 -8.64
CA ALA A 392 -11.32 -7.52 -9.96
C ALA A 392 -11.43 -8.67 -10.98
N LEU A 393 -10.43 -9.56 -11.02
CA LEU A 393 -10.50 -10.76 -11.86
C LEU A 393 -11.65 -11.68 -11.47
N ARG A 394 -12.08 -11.68 -10.20
CA ARG A 394 -13.24 -12.45 -9.75
C ARG A 394 -14.52 -11.95 -10.38
N VAL A 395 -14.68 -10.63 -10.50
CA VAL A 395 -15.82 -10.04 -11.20
C VAL A 395 -15.77 -10.39 -12.69
N VAL A 396 -14.58 -10.34 -13.30
CA VAL A 396 -14.39 -10.75 -14.70
C VAL A 396 -14.75 -12.22 -14.91
N ALA A 397 -14.28 -13.14 -14.05
CA ALA A 397 -14.60 -14.56 -14.13
C ALA A 397 -16.11 -14.84 -14.07
N ASN A 398 -16.86 -14.06 -13.26
CA ASN A 398 -18.31 -14.22 -13.12
C ASN A 398 -19.11 -13.56 -14.25
N SER A 399 -18.57 -12.52 -14.89
CA SER A 399 -19.33 -11.66 -15.80
C SER A 399 -18.94 -11.82 -17.27
N ASP A 400 -17.69 -12.19 -17.53
CA ASP A 400 -17.13 -12.42 -18.86
C ASP A 400 -16.10 -13.57 -18.80
N ALA A 401 -16.62 -14.79 -18.81
CA ALA A 401 -15.82 -16.02 -18.77
C ALA A 401 -14.83 -16.11 -19.95
N SER A 402 -15.19 -15.58 -21.12
CA SER A 402 -14.31 -15.56 -22.30
C SER A 402 -13.07 -14.70 -22.04
N LEU A 403 -13.27 -13.45 -21.58
CA LEU A 403 -12.17 -12.56 -21.22
C LEU A 403 -11.31 -13.17 -20.12
N PHE A 404 -11.90 -13.80 -19.10
CA PHE A 404 -11.14 -14.45 -18.03
C PHE A 404 -10.25 -15.58 -18.57
N ARG A 405 -10.74 -16.41 -19.50
CA ARG A 405 -9.94 -17.47 -20.15
C ARG A 405 -8.79 -16.90 -20.97
N GLU A 406 -9.00 -15.80 -21.68
CA GLU A 406 -7.93 -15.10 -22.41
C GLU A 406 -6.83 -14.59 -21.45
N ILE A 407 -7.23 -13.96 -20.34
CA ILE A 407 -6.32 -13.48 -19.29
C ILE A 407 -5.56 -14.65 -18.66
N MET A 408 -6.23 -15.78 -18.40
CA MET A 408 -5.62 -16.98 -17.85
C MET A 408 -4.60 -17.58 -18.83
N GLY A 409 -4.93 -17.64 -20.12
CA GLY A 409 -3.99 -18.10 -21.15
C GLY A 409 -2.71 -17.27 -21.19
N LEU A 410 -2.84 -15.94 -21.20
CA LEU A 410 -1.68 -15.05 -21.14
C LEU A 410 -0.90 -15.21 -19.81
N SER A 411 -1.60 -15.34 -18.69
CA SER A 411 -0.98 -15.49 -17.38
C SER A 411 -0.14 -16.77 -17.30
N LEU A 412 -0.66 -17.91 -17.76
CA LEU A 412 0.08 -19.16 -17.84
C LEU A 412 1.32 -19.04 -18.75
N GLN A 413 1.18 -18.37 -19.90
CA GLN A 413 2.29 -18.13 -20.82
C GLN A 413 3.40 -17.26 -20.19
N ARG A 414 3.01 -16.26 -19.39
CA ARG A 414 3.93 -15.26 -18.81
C ARG A 414 4.49 -15.64 -17.44
N PHE A 415 3.87 -16.60 -16.76
CA PHE A 415 4.15 -16.95 -15.37
C PHE A 415 5.64 -17.14 -15.07
N GLU A 416 6.33 -18.01 -15.83
CA GLU A 416 7.75 -18.29 -15.61
C GLU A 416 8.68 -17.08 -15.82
N THR A 417 8.24 -16.10 -16.62
CA THR A 417 8.99 -14.85 -16.81
C THR A 417 8.73 -13.90 -15.64
N ASP A 418 7.46 -13.68 -15.30
CA ASP A 418 7.05 -12.65 -14.36
C ASP A 418 7.32 -13.06 -12.89
N ARG A 419 7.28 -14.36 -12.57
CA ARG A 419 7.58 -14.90 -11.23
C ARG A 419 9.01 -14.68 -10.77
N LYS A 420 9.99 -14.43 -11.67
CA LYS A 420 11.43 -14.32 -11.33
C LYS A 420 11.76 -13.24 -10.32
N THR A 421 10.85 -12.30 -10.14
CA THR A 421 10.97 -11.14 -9.25
C THR A 421 10.09 -11.27 -8.00
N TYR A 422 9.54 -12.46 -7.77
CA TYR A 422 8.71 -12.80 -6.62
C TYR A 422 9.20 -14.10 -5.98
N HIS A 423 9.15 -14.14 -4.66
CA HIS A 423 9.33 -15.38 -3.92
C HIS A 423 7.95 -16.03 -3.70
N ILE A 424 7.62 -17.02 -4.53
CA ILE A 424 6.35 -17.76 -4.49
C ILE A 424 6.57 -19.26 -4.77
N SER A 425 5.71 -20.12 -4.22
CA SER A 425 5.80 -21.57 -4.39
C SER A 425 4.90 -22.14 -5.48
N ALA A 426 4.07 -21.34 -6.16
CA ALA A 426 3.10 -21.86 -7.13
C ALA A 426 3.74 -22.71 -8.23
N ASP A 427 3.01 -23.75 -8.60
CA ASP A 427 3.26 -24.59 -9.75
C ASP A 427 2.14 -24.38 -10.78
N ALA A 428 2.48 -23.77 -11.92
CA ALA A 428 1.54 -23.58 -13.02
C ALA A 428 1.05 -24.90 -13.63
N GLY A 429 1.78 -26.00 -13.45
CA GLY A 429 1.40 -27.34 -13.91
C GLY A 429 0.16 -27.90 -13.21
N HIS A 430 -0.27 -27.31 -12.10
CA HIS A 430 -1.55 -27.65 -11.44
C HIS A 430 -2.77 -27.02 -12.12
N LEU A 431 -2.58 -26.02 -12.99
CA LEU A 431 -3.65 -25.42 -13.75
C LEU A 431 -3.80 -26.14 -15.09
N ARG A 432 -5.05 -26.36 -15.49
CA ARG A 432 -5.41 -26.94 -16.79
C ARG A 432 -5.44 -25.88 -17.88
N ASP A 433 -5.59 -26.31 -19.13
CA ASP A 433 -5.87 -25.39 -20.22
C ASP A 433 -7.13 -24.55 -19.89
N PRO A 434 -7.11 -23.22 -20.10
CA PRO A 434 -8.25 -22.36 -19.80
C PRO A 434 -9.56 -22.86 -20.40
N LEU A 435 -9.56 -23.52 -21.57
CA LEU A 435 -10.76 -24.04 -22.25
C LEU A 435 -11.34 -25.31 -21.60
N GLU A 436 -10.60 -25.99 -20.73
CA GLU A 436 -11.06 -27.21 -20.06
C GLU A 436 -11.94 -26.94 -18.83
N TYR A 437 -11.92 -25.72 -18.30
CA TYR A 437 -12.78 -25.33 -17.17
C TYR A 437 -14.22 -25.10 -17.64
N GLN A 438 -15.20 -25.43 -16.81
CA GLN A 438 -16.57 -24.94 -16.99
C GLN A 438 -16.67 -23.49 -16.49
N ASP A 439 -17.60 -22.70 -17.03
CA ASP A 439 -17.74 -21.28 -16.65
C ASP A 439 -17.92 -21.11 -15.13
N ASP A 440 -18.76 -21.95 -14.50
CA ASP A 440 -19.01 -21.96 -13.06
C ASP A 440 -17.79 -22.32 -12.19
N ASP A 441 -16.73 -22.88 -12.79
CA ASP A 441 -15.50 -23.23 -12.09
C ASP A 441 -14.44 -22.12 -12.16
N LEU A 442 -14.55 -21.19 -13.12
CA LEU A 442 -13.54 -20.13 -13.30
C LEU A 442 -13.39 -19.23 -12.06
N PRO A 443 -14.47 -18.75 -11.41
CA PRO A 443 -14.33 -17.92 -10.21
C PRO A 443 -13.67 -18.64 -9.04
N LYS A 444 -13.78 -19.98 -8.97
CA LYS A 444 -13.20 -20.81 -7.90
C LYS A 444 -11.67 -20.86 -7.98
N LEU A 445 -11.09 -20.59 -9.15
CA LEU A 445 -9.63 -20.47 -9.30
C LEU A 445 -9.06 -19.33 -8.46
N LEU A 446 -9.86 -18.33 -8.10
CA LEU A 446 -9.42 -17.24 -7.23
C LEU A 446 -9.50 -17.59 -5.74
N ASP A 447 -9.82 -18.84 -5.41
CA ASP A 447 -9.71 -19.41 -4.08
C ASP A 447 -8.63 -20.52 -4.02
N ASP A 448 -7.98 -20.84 -5.15
CA ASP A 448 -6.86 -21.79 -5.23
C ASP A 448 -5.51 -21.06 -5.12
N ASP A 449 -4.61 -21.58 -4.28
CA ASP A 449 -3.31 -20.96 -3.99
C ASP A 449 -2.42 -20.82 -5.25
N ASN A 450 -2.38 -21.86 -6.11
CA ASN A 450 -1.52 -21.83 -7.30
C ASN A 450 -2.06 -20.82 -8.30
N ALA A 451 -3.36 -20.87 -8.58
CA ALA A 451 -3.99 -19.98 -9.53
C ALA A 451 -3.95 -18.52 -9.07
N ARG A 452 -4.26 -18.24 -7.79
CA ARG A 452 -4.13 -16.89 -7.22
C ARG A 452 -2.72 -16.34 -7.40
N GLN A 453 -1.69 -17.13 -7.12
CA GLN A 453 -0.29 -16.72 -7.30
C GLN A 453 0.06 -16.47 -8.77
N VAL A 454 -0.39 -17.33 -9.69
CA VAL A 454 -0.21 -17.13 -11.14
C VAL A 454 -0.78 -15.79 -11.57
N PHE A 455 -2.04 -15.52 -11.26
CA PHE A 455 -2.68 -14.23 -11.61
C PHE A 455 -2.02 -13.05 -10.89
N HIS A 456 -1.64 -13.21 -9.62
CA HIS A 456 -1.09 -12.12 -8.82
C HIS A 456 0.22 -11.58 -9.40
N VAL A 457 1.10 -12.46 -9.90
CA VAL A 457 2.42 -12.06 -10.41
C VAL A 457 2.39 -11.59 -11.87
N THR A 458 1.41 -12.03 -12.66
CA THR A 458 1.30 -11.70 -14.10
C THR A 458 0.50 -10.43 -14.38
N PHE A 459 -0.04 -9.76 -13.35
CA PHE A 459 -0.84 -8.55 -13.48
C PHE A 459 -0.22 -7.49 -14.41
N GLY A 460 1.10 -7.30 -14.37
CA GLY A 460 1.80 -6.32 -15.21
C GLY A 460 1.69 -6.68 -16.69
N SER A 461 2.01 -7.93 -17.03
CA SER A 461 1.86 -8.44 -18.41
C SER A 461 0.42 -8.33 -18.88
N VAL A 462 -0.57 -8.64 -18.02
CA VAL A 462 -2.00 -8.53 -18.38
C VAL A 462 -2.41 -7.08 -18.59
N LEU A 463 -2.11 -6.17 -17.66
CA LEU A 463 -2.58 -4.80 -17.69
C LEU A 463 -1.88 -3.92 -18.75
N THR A 464 -0.73 -4.36 -19.25
CA THR A 464 -0.02 -3.69 -20.36
C THR A 464 -0.19 -4.41 -21.70
N HIS A 465 -0.91 -5.55 -21.72
CA HIS A 465 -1.19 -6.25 -22.97
C HIS A 465 -2.11 -5.43 -23.87
N VAL A 466 -1.59 -5.05 -25.03
CA VAL A 466 -2.34 -4.35 -26.09
C VAL A 466 -2.02 -5.04 -27.42
N PRO A 467 -3.02 -5.67 -28.08
CA PRO A 467 -2.81 -6.29 -29.39
C PRO A 467 -2.41 -5.26 -30.44
N GLN A 468 -1.33 -5.53 -31.21
CA GLN A 468 -0.79 -4.59 -32.21
C GLN A 468 -1.83 -4.17 -33.26
N ASN A 469 -2.73 -5.08 -33.63
CA ASN A 469 -3.71 -4.86 -34.68
C ASN A 469 -5.04 -4.29 -34.18
N ASN A 470 -5.24 -4.23 -32.85
CA ASN A 470 -6.49 -3.72 -32.27
C ASN A 470 -6.26 -3.22 -30.83
N PRO A 471 -5.85 -1.94 -30.65
CA PRO A 471 -5.61 -1.39 -29.32
C PRO A 471 -6.81 -1.44 -28.37
N GLU A 472 -8.02 -1.41 -28.94
CA GLU A 472 -9.29 -1.50 -28.20
C GLU A 472 -9.48 -2.86 -27.51
N GLN A 473 -8.75 -3.90 -27.95
CA GLN A 473 -8.76 -5.22 -27.31
C GLN A 473 -7.75 -5.36 -26.16
N GLY A 474 -7.11 -4.28 -25.73
CA GLY A 474 -6.22 -4.32 -24.56
C GLY A 474 -6.94 -4.79 -23.30
N PHE A 475 -6.33 -5.69 -22.54
CA PHE A 475 -6.99 -6.32 -21.40
C PHE A 475 -7.33 -5.34 -20.29
N ARG A 476 -6.47 -4.34 -20.01
CA ARG A 476 -6.81 -3.31 -19.00
C ARG A 476 -8.11 -2.60 -19.33
N LYS A 477 -8.32 -2.21 -20.59
CA LYS A 477 -9.55 -1.54 -21.02
C LYS A 477 -10.77 -2.44 -20.81
N ARG A 478 -10.73 -3.66 -21.34
CA ARG A 478 -11.83 -4.64 -21.23
C ARG A 478 -12.14 -5.02 -19.77
N ILE A 479 -11.12 -5.18 -18.93
CA ILE A 479 -11.29 -5.40 -17.48
C ILE A 479 -12.05 -4.20 -16.87
N MET A 480 -11.60 -2.97 -17.14
CA MET A 480 -12.24 -1.77 -16.59
C MET A 480 -13.69 -1.62 -17.06
N GLU A 481 -14.01 -1.94 -18.31
CA GLU A 481 -15.38 -1.94 -18.84
C GLU A 481 -16.27 -2.96 -18.11
N VAL A 482 -15.79 -4.18 -17.90
CA VAL A 482 -16.51 -5.20 -17.12
C VAL A 482 -16.75 -4.72 -15.69
N LEU A 483 -15.74 -4.11 -15.04
CA LEU A 483 -15.86 -3.59 -13.69
C LEU A 483 -16.83 -2.40 -13.61
N GLN A 484 -16.86 -1.52 -14.60
CA GLN A 484 -17.80 -0.40 -14.66
C GLN A 484 -19.24 -0.89 -14.79
N CYS A 485 -19.50 -1.86 -15.67
CA CYS A 485 -20.83 -2.47 -15.81
C CYS A 485 -21.27 -3.25 -14.56
N ASN A 486 -20.31 -3.67 -13.73
CA ASN A 486 -20.54 -4.49 -12.53
C ASN A 486 -20.01 -3.81 -11.25
N GLU A 487 -20.03 -2.48 -11.18
CA GLU A 487 -19.36 -1.71 -10.11
C GLU A 487 -19.83 -2.16 -8.72
N LYS A 488 -21.14 -2.28 -8.51
CA LYS A 488 -21.72 -2.73 -7.23
C LYS A 488 -21.28 -4.15 -6.84
N VAL A 489 -21.04 -5.03 -7.82
CA VAL A 489 -20.53 -6.39 -7.56
C VAL A 489 -19.07 -6.32 -7.14
N TYR A 490 -18.26 -5.52 -7.84
CA TYR A 490 -16.86 -5.31 -7.49
C TYR A 490 -16.70 -4.70 -6.10
N GLU A 491 -17.46 -3.66 -5.79
CA GLU A 491 -17.48 -3.02 -4.46
C GLU A 491 -17.84 -4.04 -3.37
N LYS A 492 -18.81 -4.92 -3.61
CA LYS A 492 -19.20 -5.97 -2.65
C LYS A 492 -18.11 -7.03 -2.47
N CYS A 493 -17.42 -7.43 -3.55
CA CYS A 493 -16.28 -8.34 -3.50
C CYS A 493 -15.15 -7.74 -2.65
N LEU A 494 -14.75 -6.51 -2.94
CA LEU A 494 -13.73 -5.77 -2.18
C LEU A 494 -14.15 -5.62 -0.71
N TYR A 495 -15.36 -5.15 -0.44
CA TYR A 495 -15.87 -4.98 0.92
C TYR A 495 -15.75 -6.29 1.71
N ARG A 496 -16.32 -7.40 1.20
CA ARG A 496 -16.25 -8.70 1.88
C ARG A 496 -14.81 -9.15 2.12
N HIS A 497 -13.96 -8.97 1.11
CA HIS A 497 -12.57 -9.41 1.16
C HIS A 497 -11.75 -8.64 2.21
N PHE A 498 -11.87 -7.30 2.22
CA PHE A 498 -11.15 -6.45 3.17
C PHE A 498 -11.74 -6.48 4.58
N ARG A 499 -13.05 -6.67 4.76
CA ARG A 499 -13.62 -6.94 6.10
C ARG A 499 -13.01 -8.17 6.74
N ARG A 500 -12.71 -9.23 5.97
CA ARG A 500 -12.01 -10.42 6.49
C ARG A 500 -10.57 -10.12 6.95
N HIS A 501 -9.91 -9.11 6.38
CA HIS A 501 -8.58 -8.67 6.82
C HIS A 501 -8.65 -7.82 8.10
N ILE A 502 -9.67 -6.96 8.20
CA ILE A 502 -9.74 -5.91 9.22
C ILE A 502 -10.45 -6.40 10.49
N ALA A 503 -11.53 -7.16 10.37
CA ALA A 503 -12.35 -7.62 11.49
C ALA A 503 -11.59 -8.33 12.63
N PRO A 504 -10.49 -9.08 12.39
CA PRO A 504 -9.70 -9.67 13.48
C PRO A 504 -9.19 -8.64 14.51
N PHE A 505 -8.91 -7.41 14.10
CA PHE A 505 -8.35 -6.35 14.96
C PHE A 505 -9.42 -5.59 15.78
N GLU A 506 -10.70 -5.84 15.52
CA GLU A 506 -11.82 -5.19 16.23
C GLU A 506 -12.20 -5.93 17.51
N LYS A 507 -11.79 -7.20 17.61
CA LYS A 507 -12.07 -8.06 18.76
C LYS A 507 -11.21 -7.59 19.93
N LYS A 508 -11.85 -6.98 20.94
CA LYS A 508 -11.23 -6.67 22.23
C LYS A 508 -11.48 -7.76 23.25
#